data_AF-A0A4R5CJ74-F1
#
_entry.id   AF-A0A4R5CJ74-F1
#
_cell.length_a   1.000
_cell.length_b   1.000
_cell.length_c   1.000
_cell.angle_alpha   90.00
_cell.angle_beta   90.00
_cell.angle_gamma   90.00
#
_symmetry.space_group_name_H-M   'P 1'
#
loop_
_entity.id
_entity.type
_entity.pdbx_description
1 polymer ?
#
loop_
_entity_poly.entity_id
_entity_poly.type
_entity_poly.pdbx_seq_one_letter_code
_entity_poly.pdbx_strand_id
1 'polypeptide(L)' 'MNSEALKINLTQRILNLTDDKILYKISRLLDKENVVGFDVNGNPIYENEYVNDINSALNLLSEGKLETYSSEEVKRKILR' A
#
# COMPACT_ATOMS: atom_id res chain seq x y z
N MET A 1 24.87 -16.72 8.03
CA MET A 1 23.70 -16.93 8.90
C MET A 1 22.49 -17.21 8.02
N ASN A 2 21.70 -18.25 8.33
CA ASN A 2 20.51 -18.57 7.55
C ASN A 2 19.45 -17.46 7.73
N SER A 3 18.99 -16.86 6.62
CA SER A 3 18.01 -15.75 6.65
C SER A 3 16.70 -16.15 7.34
N GLU A 4 16.35 -17.43 7.28
CA GLU A 4 15.13 -17.98 7.87
C GLU A 4 15.21 -18.03 9.40
N ALA A 5 16.36 -18.43 9.95
CA ALA A 5 16.61 -18.40 11.39
C ALA A 5 16.58 -16.98 11.95
N LEU A 6 17.07 -16.00 11.18
CA LEU A 6 17.00 -14.59 11.55
C LEU A 6 15.55 -14.08 11.59
N LYS A 7 14.75 -14.40 10.56
CA LYS A 7 13.32 -14.04 10.50
C LYS A 7 12.55 -14.62 11.68
N ILE A 8 12.74 -15.90 11.99
CA ILE A 8 12.08 -16.57 13.13
C ILE A 8 12.44 -15.89 14.45
N ASN A 9 13.73 -15.59 14.68
CA ASN A 9 14.16 -14.93 15.91
C ASN A 9 13.57 -13.52 16.06
N LEU A 10 13.51 -12.76 14.97
CA LEU A 10 12.91 -11.43 14.96
C LEU A 10 11.41 -11.49 15.29
N THR A 11 10.66 -12.38 14.66
CA THR A 11 9.22 -12.56 14.92
C THR A 11 8.97 -12.91 16.38
N GLN A 12 9.73 -13.84 16.95
CA GLN A 12 9.61 -14.22 18.36
C GLN A 12 9.87 -13.03 19.31
N ARG A 13 10.86 -12.19 19.01
CA ARG A 13 11.13 -10.98 19.81
C ARG A 13 9.98 -10.00 19.74
N ILE A 14 9.41 -9.78 18.56
CA ILE A 14 8.27 -8.86 18.37
C ILE A 14 7.03 -9.36 19.12
N LEU A 15 6.72 -10.67 19.04
CA LEU A 15 5.56 -11.26 19.71
C LEU A 15 5.63 -11.18 21.25
N ASN A 16 6.84 -11.11 21.81
CA ASN A 16 7.04 -11.00 23.25
C ASN A 16 7.09 -9.56 23.76
N LEU A 17 6.97 -8.55 22.88
CA LEU A 17 6.96 -7.14 23.30
C LEU A 17 5.62 -6.78 23.95
N THR A 18 5.69 -6.08 25.08
CA THR A 18 4.53 -5.52 25.79
C THR A 18 4.52 -3.99 25.81
N ASP A 19 5.55 -3.34 25.26
CA ASP A 19 5.63 -1.88 25.19
C ASP A 19 4.88 -1.36 23.96
N ASP A 20 3.73 -0.73 24.21
CA ASP A 20 2.85 -0.18 23.18
C ASP A 20 3.51 0.90 22.31
N LYS A 21 4.45 1.69 22.84
CA LYS A 21 5.14 2.71 22.05
C LYS A 21 6.09 2.07 21.04
N ILE A 22 6.74 0.98 21.42
CA ILE A 22 7.61 0.21 20.53
C ILE A 22 6.75 -0.50 19.47
N LEU A 23 5.67 -1.18 19.89
CA LEU A 23 4.74 -1.84 18.99
C LEU A 23 4.15 -0.87 17.96
N TYR A 24 3.76 0.33 18.38
CA TYR A 24 3.27 1.38 17.47
C TYR A 24 4.31 1.80 16.43
N LYS A 25 5.59 1.96 16.83
CA LYS A 25 6.66 2.28 15.89
C LYS A 25 6.91 1.15 14.89
N ILE A 26 6.83 -0.11 15.33
CA ILE A 26 6.96 -1.28 14.45
C ILE A 26 5.80 -1.33 13.46
N SER A 27 4.55 -1.16 13.91
CA SER A 27 3.38 -1.08 13.02
C SER A 27 3.58 0.01 11.96
N ARG A 28 3.98 1.21 12.35
CA ARG A 28 4.25 2.32 11.41
C ARG A 28 5.35 2.01 10.38
N LEU A 29 6.31 1.14 10.69
CA LEU A 29 7.32 0.69 9.75
C LEU A 29 6.77 -0.36 8.80
N LEU A 30 5.99 -1.31 9.31
CA LEU A 30 5.32 -2.34 8.51
C LEU A 30 4.29 -1.72 7.55
N ASP A 31 3.50 -0.75 8.01
CA ASP A 31 2.53 -0.03 7.19
C ASP A 31 3.21 0.74 6.06
N LYS A 32 4.41 1.30 6.31
CA LYS A 32 5.24 1.96 5.28
C LYS A 32 5.82 0.99 4.26
N GLU A 33 5.86 -0.31 4.56
CA GLU A 33 6.31 -1.34 3.64
C GLU A 33 5.14 -2.10 3.01
N ASN A 34 3.89 -1.74 3.33
CA ASN A 34 2.71 -2.39 2.79
C ASN A 34 2.44 -1.93 1.34
N VAL A 35 3.15 -2.54 0.41
CA VAL A 35 2.97 -2.33 -1.03
C VAL A 35 1.71 -3.06 -1.49
N VAL A 36 0.75 -2.31 -2.01
CA VAL A 36 -0.55 -2.84 -2.49
C VAL A 36 -0.60 -3.01 -4.01
N GLY A 37 0.36 -2.45 -4.73
CA GLY A 37 0.47 -2.54 -6.18
C GLY A 37 1.70 -1.83 -6.74
N PHE A 38 1.76 -1.72 -8.06
CA PHE A 38 2.81 -0.99 -8.77
C PHE A 38 2.20 -0.06 -9.81
N ASP A 39 2.80 1.10 -10.01
CA ASP A 39 2.41 2.04 -11.05
C ASP A 39 2.88 1.56 -12.45
N VAL A 40 2.54 2.32 -13.49
CA VAL A 40 2.92 2.01 -14.89
C VAL A 40 4.43 2.03 -15.14
N ASN A 41 5.23 2.60 -14.24
CA ASN A 41 6.68 2.66 -14.30
C ASN A 41 7.33 1.58 -13.41
N GLY A 42 6.54 0.77 -12.70
CA GLY A 42 7.02 -0.24 -11.76
C GLY A 42 7.40 0.30 -10.37
N ASN A 43 7.02 1.53 -10.02
CA ASN A 43 7.19 2.05 -8.67
C ASN A 43 6.15 1.43 -7.74
N PRO A 44 6.52 1.07 -6.49
CA PRO A 44 5.56 0.54 -5.53
C PRO A 44 4.53 1.60 -5.14
N ILE A 45 3.28 1.17 -4.98
CA ILE A 45 2.18 1.98 -4.41
C ILE A 45 1.94 1.46 -3.00
N TYR A 46 2.04 2.34 -2.01
CA TYR A 46 1.80 2.00 -0.61
C TYR A 46 0.32 2.16 -0.23
N GLU A 47 -0.14 1.45 0.79
CA GLU A 47 -1.54 1.46 1.22
C GLU A 47 -2.10 2.88 1.47
N ASN A 48 -1.32 3.75 2.11
CA ASN A 48 -1.73 5.12 2.38
C ASN A 48 -1.90 5.95 1.10
N GLU A 49 -1.06 5.73 0.09
CA GLU A 49 -1.17 6.40 -1.21
C GLU A 49 -2.44 5.92 -1.93
N TYR A 50 -2.67 4.61 -1.95
CA TYR A 50 -3.87 4.03 -2.54
C TYR A 50 -5.15 4.55 -1.88
N VAL A 51 -5.22 4.58 -0.54
CA VAL A 51 -6.37 5.11 0.19
C VAL A 51 -6.57 6.60 -0.11
N ASN A 52 -5.50 7.39 -0.19
CA ASN A 52 -5.58 8.80 -0.52
C ASN A 52 -6.07 9.04 -1.96
N ASP A 53 -5.62 8.23 -2.91
CA ASP A 53 -6.06 8.28 -4.31
C ASP A 53 -7.55 7.98 -4.43
N ILE A 54 -8.04 6.95 -3.74
CA ILE A 54 -9.47 6.59 -3.72
C ILE A 54 -10.30 7.70 -3.10
N ASN A 55 -9.88 8.25 -1.96
CA ASN A 55 -10.59 9.37 -1.32
C ASN A 55 -10.63 10.61 -2.22
N SER A 56 -9.53 10.90 -2.91
CA SER A 56 -9.47 12.01 -3.87
C SER A 56 -10.41 11.79 -5.05
N ALA A 57 -10.48 10.56 -5.58
CA ALA A 57 -11.41 10.21 -6.65
C ALA A 57 -12.88 10.32 -6.20
N LEU A 58 -13.20 9.86 -4.98
CA LEU A 58 -14.55 9.98 -4.41
C LEU A 58 -14.97 11.45 -4.20
N ASN A 59 -14.05 12.32 -3.78
CA ASN A 59 -14.32 13.75 -3.68
C ASN A 59 -14.63 14.35 -5.05
N LEU A 60 -13.79 14.07 -6.07
CA LEU A 60 -14.04 14.52 -7.45
C LEU A 60 -15.36 13.98 -8.01
N LEU A 61 -15.74 12.74 -7.65
CA LEU A 61 -17.01 12.15 -8.04
C LEU A 61 -18.18 12.93 -7.44
N SER A 62 -18.11 13.26 -6.15
CA SER A 62 -19.15 14.04 -5.47
C SER A 62 -19.30 15.46 -6.03
N GLU A 63 -18.21 16.03 -6.55
CA GLU A 63 -18.21 17.33 -7.22
C GLU A 63 -18.64 17.25 -8.70
N GLY A 64 -18.89 16.05 -9.24
CA GLY A 64 -19.21 15.84 -10.65
C GLY A 64 -18.05 16.12 -11.60
N LYS A 65 -16.81 16.10 -11.10
CA LYS A 65 -15.58 16.41 -11.85
C LYS A 65 -14.75 15.17 -12.19
N LEU A 66 -15.10 14.00 -11.67
CA LEU A 66 -14.36 12.78 -11.93
C LEU A 66 -14.61 12.31 -13.37
N GLU A 67 -13.53 12.24 -14.16
CA GLU A 67 -13.55 11.57 -15.46
C GLU A 67 -13.35 10.06 -15.26
N THR A 68 -14.25 9.26 -15.83
CA THR A 68 -14.20 7.79 -15.74
C THR A 68 -14.18 7.18 -17.13
N TYR A 69 -13.56 6.00 -17.27
CA TYR A 69 -13.51 5.27 -18.52
C TYR A 69 -14.07 3.86 -18.35
N SER A 70 -14.76 3.37 -19.35
CA SER A 70 -15.14 1.96 -19.49
C SER A 70 -13.92 1.08 -19.78
N SER A 71 -14.05 -0.22 -19.52
CA SER A 71 -12.98 -1.19 -19.81
C SER A 71 -12.51 -1.16 -21.27
N GLU A 72 -13.43 -0.96 -22.22
CA GLU A 72 -13.10 -0.86 -23.65
C GLU A 72 -12.32 0.42 -23.98
N GLU A 73 -12.66 1.55 -23.35
CA GLU A 73 -11.92 2.80 -23.52
C GLU A 73 -10.50 2.69 -22.95
N VAL A 74 -10.35 2.09 -21.77
CA VAL A 74 -9.04 1.83 -21.15
C VAL A 74 -8.21 0.91 -22.05
N LYS A 75 -8.80 -0.19 -22.53
CA LYS A 75 -8.12 -1.14 -23.42
C LYS A 75 -7.59 -0.47 -24.68
N ARG A 76 -8.39 0.38 -25.34
CA ARG A 76 -7.97 1.16 -26.52
C ARG A 76 -6.82 2.13 -26.23
N LYS A 77 -6.74 2.70 -25.03
CA LYS A 77 -5.67 3.63 -24.64
C LYS A 77 -4.35 2.93 -24.36
N ILE A 78 -4.39 1.74 -23.78
CA ILE A 78 -3.19 0.99 -23.35
C ILE A 78 -2.61 0.13 -24.48
N LEU A 79 -3.44 -0.61 -25.21
CA LEU A 79 -2.99 -1.61 -26.19
C LEU A 79 -2.80 -1.04 -27.60
N ARG A 80 -2.24 0.17 -27.74
CA ARG A 80 -2.07 0.87 -29.04
C ARG A 80 -1.71 -0.05 -30.20
#